data_AF-A0A853B9A8-F1
#
_entry.id   AF-A0A853B9A8-F1
#
_cell.length_a   1.000
_cell.length_b   1.000
_cell.length_c   1.000
_cell.angle_alpha   90.00
_cell.angle_beta   90.00
_cell.angle_gamma   90.00
#
_symmetry.space_group_name_H-M   'P 1'
#
loop_
_entity.id
_entity.type
_entity.pdbx_description
1 polymer ?
#
loop_
_entity_poly.entity_id
_entity_poly.type
_entity_poly.pdbx_seq_one_letter_code
_entity_poly.pdbx_strand_id
1 'polypeptide(L)' 'MVEEVFAPGDSYPVAEFADRSRAALTRASERVRRIHGFGCARAAAQLADIEARAKSFADGRVVIEGFEP' A
#
# COMPACT_ATOMS: atom_id res chain seq x y z
N MET A 1 1.08 2.09 -9.55
CA MET A 1 0.87 3.10 -8.50
C MET A 1 -0.19 2.57 -7.55
N VAL A 2 -0.24 3.00 -6.29
CA VAL A 2 -1.26 2.52 -5.34
C VAL A 2 -2.68 2.93 -5.78
N GLU A 3 -2.80 4.06 -6.46
CA GLU A 3 -4.03 4.54 -7.12
C GLU A 3 -4.56 3.63 -8.24
N GLU A 4 -3.74 2.72 -8.78
CA GLU A 4 -4.18 1.78 -9.83
C GLU A 4 -4.85 0.52 -9.24
N VAL A 5 -4.72 0.29 -7.94
CA VAL A 5 -5.22 -0.93 -7.27
C VAL A 5 -6.34 -0.65 -6.25
N PHE A 6 -6.63 0.62 -6.00
CA PHE A 6 -7.64 1.08 -5.04
C PHE A 6 -8.47 2.21 -5.62
N ALA A 7 -9.77 2.19 -5.37
CA ALA A 7 -10.66 3.29 -5.68
C ALA A 7 -11.03 4.07 -4.40
N PRO A 8 -11.04 5.41 -4.42
CA PRO A 8 -11.58 6.21 -3.32
C PRO A 8 -13.06 5.92 -3.09
N GLY A 9 -13.48 5.89 -1.83
CA GLY A 9 -14.84 5.55 -1.41
C GLY A 9 -15.13 4.04 -1.32
N ASP A 10 -14.25 3.19 -1.83
CA ASP A 10 -14.41 1.74 -1.72
C ASP A 10 -13.90 1.21 -0.37
N SER A 11 -14.58 0.16 0.09
CA SER A 11 -14.22 -0.59 1.29
C SER A 11 -13.63 -1.95 0.92
N TYR A 12 -12.42 -2.26 1.41
CA TYR A 12 -11.73 -3.51 1.19
C TYR A 12 -11.50 -4.26 2.52
N PRO A 13 -11.58 -5.59 2.55
CA PRO A 13 -11.07 -6.37 3.68
C PRO A 13 -9.61 -6.00 3.98
N VAL A 14 -9.25 -5.92 5.27
CA VAL A 14 -7.89 -5.56 5.70
C VAL A 14 -6.82 -6.45 5.07
N ALA A 15 -7.07 -7.76 4.99
CA ALA A 15 -6.17 -8.71 4.33
C ALA A 15 -5.95 -8.37 2.85
N GLU A 16 -7.03 -8.07 2.12
CA GLU A 16 -6.98 -7.71 0.70
C GLU A 16 -6.28 -6.37 0.47
N PHE A 17 -6.54 -5.38 1.34
CA PHE A 17 -5.86 -4.09 1.32
C PHE A 17 -4.34 -4.26 1.52
N ALA A 18 -3.92 -5.09 2.47
CA ALA A 18 -2.50 -5.34 2.72
C ALA A 18 -1.82 -6.01 1.51
N ASP A 19 -2.44 -7.03 0.92
CA ASP A 19 -1.87 -7.74 -0.24
C ASP A 19 -1.78 -6.86 -1.49
N ARG A 20 -2.84 -6.10 -1.80
CA ARG A 20 -2.85 -5.14 -2.92
C ARG A 20 -1.82 -4.03 -2.70
N SER A 21 -1.71 -3.50 -1.48
CA SER A 21 -0.72 -2.48 -1.13
C SER A 21 0.71 -3.00 -1.30
N ARG A 22 1.00 -4.22 -0.82
CA ARG A 22 2.30 -4.87 -0.98
C ARG A 22 2.69 -4.99 -2.45
N ALA A 23 1.78 -5.49 -3.28
CA ALA A 23 2.04 -5.64 -4.72
C ALA A 23 2.29 -4.29 -5.41
N ALA A 24 1.47 -3.28 -5.13
CA ALA A 24 1.59 -1.95 -5.75
C ALA A 24 2.85 -1.21 -5.30
N LEU A 25 3.16 -1.21 -4.01
CA LEU A 25 4.35 -0.56 -3.45
C LEU A 25 5.64 -1.25 -3.91
N THR A 26 5.64 -2.58 -4.04
CA THR A 26 6.80 -3.33 -4.57
C THR A 26 7.08 -2.93 -6.02
N ARG A 27 6.07 -2.95 -6.89
CA ARG A 27 6.20 -2.53 -8.30
C ARG A 27 6.64 -1.07 -8.44
N ALA A 28 6.09 -0.17 -7.61
CA ALA A 28 6.48 1.23 -7.58
C ALA A 28 7.94 1.39 -7.15
N SER A 29 8.36 0.69 -6.10
CA SER A 29 9.74 0.74 -5.59
C SER A 29 10.75 0.17 -6.59
N GLU A 30 10.40 -0.89 -7.32
CA GLU A 30 11.23 -1.42 -8.41
C GLU A 30 11.38 -0.43 -9.58
N ARG A 31 10.31 0.32 -9.90
CA ARG A 31 10.37 1.38 -10.91
C ARG A 31 11.29 2.52 -10.46
N VAL A 32 11.14 2.98 -9.22
CA VAL A 32 12.01 4.02 -8.64
C VAL A 32 13.46 3.55 -8.55
N ARG A 33 13.70 2.30 -8.14
CA ARG A 33 15.06 1.72 -8.09
C ARG A 33 15.71 1.67 -9.46
N ARG A 34 14.96 1.37 -10.53
CA ARG A 34 15.48 1.41 -11.91
C ARG A 34 15.81 2.82 -12.39
N ILE A 35 15.06 3.84 -11.95
CA ILE A 35 15.26 5.22 -12.37
C ILE A 35 16.35 5.93 -11.54
N HIS A 36 16.35 5.72 -10.23
CA HIS A 36 17.17 6.47 -9.28
C HIS A 36 18.31 5.66 -8.65
N GLY A 37 18.31 4.33 -8.78
CA GLY A 37 19.34 3.45 -8.18
C GLY A 37 19.10 3.08 -6.72
N PHE A 38 18.12 3.70 -6.04
CA PHE A 38 17.72 3.42 -4.66
C PHE A 38 16.20 3.20 -4.54
N GLY A 39 15.80 2.22 -3.74
CA GLY A 39 14.38 1.96 -3.44
C GLY A 39 13.81 3.05 -2.54
N CYS A 40 12.51 3.35 -2.68
CA CYS A 40 11.87 4.36 -1.84
C CYS A 40 11.76 3.85 -0.40
N ALA A 41 12.67 4.28 0.48
CA ALA A 41 12.66 3.90 1.90
C ALA A 41 11.33 4.25 2.58
N ARG A 42 10.70 5.36 2.15
CA ARG A 42 9.38 5.78 2.60
C ARG A 42 8.28 4.78 2.25
N ALA A 43 8.32 4.20 1.04
CA ALA A 43 7.36 3.18 0.63
C ALA A 43 7.50 1.88 1.46
N ALA A 44 8.74 1.49 1.76
CA ALA A 44 9.00 0.32 2.62
C ALA A 44 8.52 0.54 4.06
N ALA A 45 8.77 1.72 4.63
CA ALA A 45 8.28 2.07 5.96
C ALA A 45 6.74 2.10 6.02
N GLN A 46 6.10 2.66 4.98
CA GLN A 46 4.64 2.69 4.89
C GLN A 46 4.03 1.30 4.78
N LEU A 47 4.64 0.39 4.00
CA LEU A 47 4.19 -0.99 3.94
C LEU A 47 4.28 -1.70 5.29
N ALA A 48 5.37 -1.48 6.03
CA ALA A 48 5.54 -2.06 7.36
C ALA A 48 4.47 -1.57 8.35
N ASP A 49 4.10 -0.29 8.31
CA ASP A 49 3.02 0.26 9.14
C ASP A 49 1.65 -0.33 8.78
N ILE A 50 1.36 -0.46 7.47
CA ILE A 50 0.13 -1.10 6.97
C ILE A 50 0.05 -2.55 7.47
N GLU A 51 1.12 -3.33 7.35
CA GLU A 51 1.15 -4.73 7.79
C GLU A 51 1.02 -4.88 9.30
N ALA A 52 1.63 -3.97 10.07
CA ALA A 52 1.51 -3.96 11.52
C ALA A 52 0.06 -3.69 11.96
N ARG A 53 -0.59 -2.68 11.37
CA ARG A 53 -2.00 -2.35 11.63
C ARG A 53 -2.93 -3.46 11.14
N ALA A 54 -2.65 -4.05 9.98
CA ALA A 54 -3.48 -5.10 9.42
C ALA A 54 -3.61 -6.31 10.36
N LYS A 55 -2.56 -6.64 11.11
CA LYS A 55 -2.61 -7.70 12.13
C LYS A 55 -3.58 -7.39 13.27
N SER A 56 -3.67 -6.12 13.68
CA SER A 56 -4.59 -5.69 14.75
C SER A 56 -6.05 -5.64 14.29
N PHE A 57 -6.30 -5.52 12.99
CA PHE A 57 -7.64 -5.40 12.40
C PHE A 57 -7.93 -6.51 11.39
N ALA A 58 -7.44 -7.74 11.62
CA ALA A 58 -7.46 -8.81 10.61
C ALA A 58 -8.86 -9.09 10.01
N ASP A 59 -9.92 -8.98 10.82
CA ASP A 59 -11.31 -9.18 10.41
C ASP A 59 -12.03 -7.87 10.01
N GLY A 60 -11.31 -6.75 9.99
CA GLY A 60 -11.82 -5.43 9.71
C GLY A 60 -11.89 -5.11 8.21
N ARG A 61 -12.42 -3.93 7.91
CA ARG A 61 -12.41 -3.33 6.57
C ARG A 61 -11.76 -1.96 6.60
N VAL A 62 -11.07 -1.63 5.52
CA VAL A 62 -10.47 -0.31 5.29
C VAL A 62 -11.27 0.40 4.21
N VAL A 63 -11.59 1.67 4.45
CA VAL A 63 -12.16 2.57 3.45
C VAL A 63 -11.05 3.47 2.93
N ILE A 64 -10.98 3.64 1.62
CA ILE A 64 -10.01 4.53 0.99
C ILE A 64 -10.64 5.92 0.92
N GLU A 65 -10.25 6.83 1.80
CA GLU A 65 -10.77 8.21 1.81
C GLU A 65 -10.22 9.04 0.65
N GLY A 66 -8.96 8.81 0.26
CA GLY A 66 -8.29 9.53 -0.83
C GLY A 66 -6.78 9.28 -0.87
N PHE A 67 -6.12 9.89 -1.84
CA PHE A 67 -4.66 9.83 -2.00
C PHE A 67 -4.08 11.25 -1.87
N GLU A 68 -3.00 11.38 -1.11
CA GLU A 68 -2.26 12.65 -0.99
C GLU A 68 -0.98 12.63 -1.85
N PRO A 69 -0.65 13.75 -2.53
CA PRO A 69 0.52 13.89 -3.40
C PRO A 69 1.87 14.05 -2.65
#